data_AF-A0ABD5YP63-F1
#
_entry.id   AF-A0ABD5YP63-F1
#
_cell.length_a   1.000
_cell.length_b   1.000
_cell.length_c   1.000
_cell.angle_alpha   90.00
_cell.angle_beta   90.00
_cell.angle_gamma   90.00
#
_symmetry.space_group_name_H-M   'P 1'
#
loop_
_entity.id
_entity.type
_entity.pdbx_description
1 polymer ?
#
loop_
_entity_poly.entity_id
_entity_poly.type
_entity_poly.pdbx_seq_one_letter_code
_entity_poly.pdbx_strand_id
1 'polypeptide(L)'
;MLLINSVGLYFSQSRASFLAAAVSLALYVSYVVLGRRRLPYAMAGLTGVVLLFVLSMPIVGVTPSGRFSLWAGSIEAFLNDPSLFGAGLITPGEYIAPYVSEPYKGQNPHNSYLVIFLRAGFIGGIAYAGIVVGSLITGVRRNQQVDVSALALAFGFGIHQMFEGYTLFQHEISSIIATLSFGFLILSDLWIETDRVSQ
;
A
#
# COMPACT_ATOMS: atom_id res chain seq x y z
N MET A 1 10.98 -9.87 19.63
CA MET A 1 10.33 -9.49 18.36
C MET A 1 10.94 -8.24 17.72
N LEU A 2 11.07 -7.11 18.43
CA LEU A 2 11.66 -5.88 17.85
C LEU A 2 13.03 -6.09 17.21
N LEU A 3 13.98 -6.74 17.92
CA LEU A 3 15.32 -7.01 17.38
C LEU A 3 15.29 -7.81 16.07
N ILE A 4 14.50 -8.89 16.02
CA ILE A 4 14.38 -9.75 14.84
C ILE A 4 13.82 -8.95 13.66
N ASN A 5 12.78 -8.15 13.89
CA ASN A 5 12.18 -7.30 12.85
C ASN A 5 13.15 -6.21 12.37
N SER A 6 13.89 -5.58 13.28
CA SER A 6 14.91 -4.57 12.92
C SER A 6 16.05 -5.17 12.10
N VAL A 7 16.52 -6.37 12.46
CA VAL A 7 17.55 -7.10 11.73
C VAL A 7 17.04 -7.53 10.35
N GLY A 8 15.81 -8.05 10.25
CA GLY A 8 15.20 -8.40 8.97
C GLY A 8 15.01 -7.19 8.05
N LEU A 9 14.53 -6.08 8.61
CA LEU A 9 14.40 -4.81 7.89
C LEU A 9 15.77 -4.31 7.39
N TYR A 10 16.80 -4.37 8.24
CA TYR A 10 18.16 -4.02 7.85
C TYR A 10 18.68 -4.89 6.70
N PHE A 11 18.51 -6.21 6.77
CA PHE A 11 18.95 -7.11 5.70
C PHE A 11 18.14 -7.00 4.41
N SER A 12 16.90 -6.52 4.46
CA SER A 12 16.10 -6.28 3.25
C SER A 12 16.71 -5.22 2.33
N GLN A 13 17.46 -4.26 2.89
CA GLN A 13 18.00 -3.09 2.20
C GLN A 13 16.95 -2.31 1.37
N SER A 14 15.65 -2.53 1.62
CA SER A 14 14.56 -1.95 0.85
C SER A 14 14.18 -0.59 1.44
N ARG A 15 14.43 0.47 0.68
CA ARG A 15 14.01 1.85 1.02
C ARG A 15 12.50 1.94 1.23
N ALA A 16 11.72 1.19 0.44
CA ALA A 16 10.27 1.13 0.56
C ALA A 16 9.87 0.49 1.90
N SER A 17 10.52 -0.61 2.29
CA SER A 17 10.23 -1.29 3.56
C SER A 17 10.63 -0.43 4.76
N PHE A 18 11.75 0.31 4.70
CA PHE A 18 12.11 1.29 5.74
C PHE A 18 11.05 2.38 5.88
N LEU A 19 10.57 2.93 4.76
CA LEU A 19 9.51 3.93 4.77
C LEU A 19 8.22 3.37 5.38
N ALA A 20 7.79 2.18 4.96
CA ALA A 20 6.61 1.50 5.46
C ALA A 20 6.69 1.25 6.98
N ALA A 21 7.82 0.75 7.48
CA ALA A 21 8.04 0.55 8.90
C ALA A 21 8.02 1.89 9.67
N ALA A 22 8.65 2.94 9.12
CA ALA A 22 8.68 4.26 9.74
C ALA A 22 7.28 4.87 9.85
N VAL A 23 6.44 4.79 8.81
CA VAL A 23 5.07 5.34 8.86
C VAL A 23 4.16 4.51 9.77
N SER A 24 4.31 3.18 9.81
CA SER A 24 3.60 2.32 10.78
C SER A 24 3.97 2.71 12.22
N LEU A 25 5.26 2.84 12.49
CA LEU A 25 5.74 3.21 13.83
C LEU A 25 5.28 4.63 14.21
N ALA A 26 5.38 5.59 13.29
CA ALA A 26 4.94 6.96 13.52
C ALA A 26 3.44 7.04 13.83
N LEU A 27 2.61 6.25 13.13
CA LEU A 27 1.17 6.18 13.40
C LEU A 27 0.87 5.56 14.76
N TYR A 28 1.58 4.47 15.12
CA TYR A 28 1.44 3.83 16.43
C TYR A 28 1.88 4.76 17.58
N VAL A 29 3.03 5.43 17.43
CA VAL A 29 3.52 6.43 18.39
C VAL A 29 2.53 7.59 18.51
N SER A 30 1.95 8.05 17.38
CA SER A 30 0.90 9.07 17.41
C SER A 30 -0.30 8.62 18.25
N TYR A 31 -0.69 7.34 18.19
CA TYR A 31 -1.73 6.81 19.08
C TYR A 31 -1.31 6.85 20.55
N VAL A 32 -0.10 6.42 20.89
CA VAL A 32 0.39 6.40 22.28
C VAL A 32 0.44 7.80 22.87
N VAL A 33 0.90 8.79 22.10
CA VAL A 33 1.11 10.17 22.56
C VAL A 33 -0.15 11.02 22.48
N LEU A 34 -0.92 10.89 21.40
CA LEU A 34 -2.04 11.79 21.09
C LEU A 34 -3.42 11.15 21.39
N GLY A 35 -3.47 9.84 21.60
CA GLY A 35 -4.68 9.08 21.86
C GLY A 35 -5.52 8.78 20.61
N ARG A 36 -6.49 7.87 20.76
CA ARG A 36 -7.33 7.35 19.65
C ARG A 36 -8.08 8.44 18.88
N ARG A 37 -8.51 9.50 19.54
CA ARG A 37 -9.31 10.59 18.93
C ARG A 37 -8.55 11.34 17.83
N ARG A 38 -7.22 11.33 17.85
CA ARG A 38 -6.37 12.07 16.90
C ARG A 38 -5.79 11.20 15.77
N LEU A 39 -6.06 9.89 15.78
CA LEU A 39 -5.63 8.96 14.74
C LEU A 39 -5.99 9.37 13.30
N PRO A 40 -7.23 9.85 13.00
CA PRO A 40 -7.56 10.27 11.63
C PRO A 40 -6.64 11.39 11.12
N TYR A 41 -6.34 12.37 11.98
CA TYR A 41 -5.47 13.49 11.63
C TYR A 41 -4.01 13.05 11.48
N ALA A 42 -3.53 12.14 12.34
CA ALA A 42 -2.20 11.56 12.22
C ALA A 42 -2.05 10.79 10.89
N MET A 43 -3.04 9.99 10.50
CA MET A 43 -3.03 9.30 9.20
C MET A 43 -3.04 10.27 8.02
N ALA A 44 -3.93 11.26 8.03
CA ALA A 44 -3.97 12.28 6.98
C ALA A 44 -2.64 13.04 6.87
N GLY A 45 -2.05 13.44 8.01
CA GLY A 45 -0.75 14.11 8.07
C GLY A 45 0.38 13.23 7.53
N LEU A 46 0.45 11.96 7.94
CA LEU A 46 1.46 11.02 7.47
C LEU A 46 1.32 10.74 5.97
N THR A 47 0.10 10.57 5.46
CA THR A 47 -0.15 10.45 4.02
C THR A 47 0.34 11.70 3.28
N GLY A 48 0.04 12.90 3.81
CA GLY A 48 0.53 14.16 3.26
C GLY A 48 2.07 14.23 3.22
N VAL A 49 2.74 13.84 4.31
CA VAL A 49 4.20 13.78 4.38
C VAL A 49 4.78 12.80 3.35
N VAL A 50 4.20 11.60 3.20
CA VAL A 50 4.64 10.63 2.20
C VAL A 50 4.47 11.19 0.78
N LEU A 51 3.35 11.83 0.48
CA LEU A 51 3.11 12.43 -0.83
C LEU A 51 4.10 13.57 -1.11
N LEU A 52 4.32 14.47 -0.15
CA LEU A 52 5.32 15.53 -0.27
C LEU A 52 6.73 14.97 -0.45
N PHE A 53 7.07 13.90 0.26
CA PHE A 53 8.34 13.21 0.09
C PHE A 53 8.49 12.66 -1.34
N VAL A 54 7.48 11.94 -1.86
CA VAL A 54 7.49 11.42 -3.24
C VAL A 54 7.64 12.55 -4.27
N LEU A 55 6.88 13.64 -4.12
CA LEU A 55 6.94 14.78 -5.03
C LEU A 55 8.27 15.54 -4.97
N SER A 56 8.93 15.54 -3.81
CA SER A 56 10.22 16.22 -3.63
C SER A 56 11.44 15.38 -4.03
N MET A 57 11.30 14.06 -4.23
CA MET A 57 12.42 13.17 -4.62
C MET A 57 13.26 13.69 -5.80
N PRO A 58 12.68 14.19 -6.91
CA PRO A 58 13.45 14.74 -8.03
C PRO A 58 14.28 15.97 -7.63
N ILE A 59 13.75 16.78 -6.72
CA ILE A 59 14.36 18.05 -6.27
C ILE A 59 15.54 17.76 -5.33
N VAL A 60 15.41 16.78 -4.44
CA VAL A 60 16.44 16.42 -3.46
C VAL A 60 17.48 15.43 -4.02
N GLY A 61 17.44 15.12 -5.32
CA GLY A 61 18.39 14.21 -5.97
C GLY A 61 18.23 12.74 -5.55
N VAL A 62 17.10 12.36 -4.96
CA VAL A 62 16.80 10.97 -4.61
C VAL A 62 16.34 10.26 -5.87
N THR A 63 17.20 9.41 -6.45
CA THR A 63 16.83 8.65 -7.65
C THR A 63 15.80 7.57 -7.30
N PRO A 64 14.61 7.58 -7.92
CA PRO A 64 13.56 6.60 -7.69
C PRO A 64 13.81 5.28 -8.45
N SER A 65 15.05 5.00 -8.85
CA SER A 65 15.44 3.82 -9.65
C SER A 65 14.52 3.56 -10.87
N GLY A 66 14.21 4.60 -11.64
CA GLY A 66 13.34 4.49 -12.82
C GLY A 66 11.84 4.41 -12.55
N ARG A 67 11.39 4.35 -11.29
CA ARG A 67 9.96 4.17 -10.94
C ARG A 67 9.05 5.23 -11.54
N PHE A 68 9.46 6.51 -11.59
CA PHE A 68 8.63 7.54 -12.22
C PHE A 68 8.47 7.34 -13.73
N SER A 69 9.49 6.82 -14.42
CA SER A 69 9.36 6.45 -15.84
C SER A 69 8.41 5.26 -16.02
N LEU A 70 8.52 4.24 -15.15
CA LEU A 70 7.64 3.08 -15.18
C LEU A 70 6.19 3.42 -14.82
N TRP A 71 5.97 4.33 -13.86
CA TRP A 71 4.64 4.80 -13.48
C TRP A 71 4.03 5.67 -14.58
N ALA A 72 4.81 6.58 -15.16
CA ALA A 72 4.38 7.36 -16.31
C ALA A 72 3.99 6.44 -17.48
N GLY A 73 4.83 5.45 -17.83
CA GLY A 73 4.53 4.48 -18.87
C GLY A 73 3.31 3.61 -18.57
N SER A 74 3.06 3.29 -17.30
CA SER A 74 1.82 2.58 -16.90
C SER A 74 0.58 3.43 -17.07
N ILE A 75 0.64 4.70 -16.68
CA ILE A 75 -0.46 5.66 -16.86
C ILE A 75 -0.69 5.88 -18.35
N GLU A 76 0.36 6.06 -19.14
CA GLU A 76 0.30 6.24 -20.58
C GLU A 76 -0.28 5.00 -21.29
N ALA A 77 0.12 3.79 -20.88
CA ALA A 77 -0.47 2.56 -21.40
C ALA A 77 -1.98 2.47 -21.13
N PHE A 78 -2.41 2.85 -19.92
CA PHE A 78 -3.83 2.87 -19.55
C PHE A 78 -4.62 3.96 -20.30
N LEU A 79 -4.02 5.13 -20.56
CA LEU A 79 -4.67 6.21 -21.30
C LEU A 79 -4.78 5.93 -22.80
N ASN A 80 -3.81 5.22 -23.38
CA ASN A 80 -3.83 4.83 -24.79
C ASN A 80 -4.73 3.62 -25.07
N ASP A 81 -4.88 2.70 -24.13
CA ASP A 81 -5.80 1.56 -24.21
C ASP A 81 -6.66 1.43 -22.94
N PRO A 82 -7.63 2.36 -22.75
CA PRO A 82 -8.47 2.37 -21.57
C PRO A 82 -9.43 1.18 -21.57
N SER A 83 -9.26 0.29 -20.61
CA SER A 83 -10.09 -0.90 -20.45
C SER A 83 -10.82 -0.92 -19.10
N LEU A 84 -12.12 -1.26 -19.12
CA LEU A 84 -12.90 -1.49 -17.90
C LEU A 84 -12.43 -2.73 -17.14
N PHE A 85 -11.96 -3.76 -17.87
CA PHE A 85 -11.59 -5.08 -17.32
C PHE A 85 -10.08 -5.37 -17.41
N GLY A 86 -9.29 -4.46 -17.98
CA GLY A 86 -7.85 -4.55 -18.10
C GLY A 86 -7.39 -5.49 -19.21
N ALA A 87 -6.09 -5.75 -19.22
CA ALA A 87 -5.44 -6.65 -20.18
C ALA A 87 -5.38 -8.11 -19.72
N GLY A 88 -5.90 -8.43 -18.53
CA GLY A 88 -5.96 -9.79 -17.98
C GLY A 88 -4.64 -10.26 -17.35
N LEU A 89 -4.33 -11.56 -17.52
CA LEU A 89 -3.14 -12.21 -16.94
C LEU A 89 -1.88 -11.93 -17.76
N ILE A 90 -1.47 -10.67 -17.78
CA ILE A 90 -0.27 -10.19 -18.45
C ILE A 90 0.91 -9.95 -17.49
N THR A 91 2.12 -9.92 -18.04
CA THR A 91 3.31 -9.36 -17.41
C THR A 91 3.26 -7.83 -17.54
N PRO A 92 3.06 -7.04 -16.46
CA PRO A 92 2.86 -5.61 -16.59
C PRO A 92 4.04 -4.89 -17.25
N GLY A 93 5.27 -5.36 -17.03
CA GLY A 93 6.47 -4.77 -17.63
C GLY A 93 6.53 -4.91 -19.15
N GLU A 94 6.08 -6.05 -19.70
CA GLU A 94 5.99 -6.25 -21.15
C GLU A 94 4.89 -5.37 -21.76
N TYR A 95 3.75 -5.24 -21.07
CA TYR A 95 2.62 -4.45 -21.53
C TYR A 95 2.95 -2.95 -21.62
N ILE A 96 3.70 -2.41 -20.65
CA ILE A 96 4.10 -1.00 -20.66
C ILE A 96 5.36 -0.73 -21.47
N ALA A 97 6.05 -1.75 -21.98
CA ALA A 97 7.33 -1.61 -22.68
C ALA A 97 7.31 -0.62 -23.87
N PRO A 98 6.22 -0.47 -24.65
CA PRO A 98 6.14 0.56 -25.69
C PRO A 98 6.22 2.01 -25.16
N TYR A 99 5.87 2.22 -23.89
CA TYR A 99 5.75 3.54 -23.24
C TYR A 99 6.89 3.83 -22.26
N VAL A 100 7.90 2.98 -22.20
CA VAL A 100 9.04 3.10 -21.28
C VAL A 100 10.34 3.06 -22.07
N SER A 101 11.21 4.03 -21.84
CA SER A 101 12.52 4.12 -22.46
C SER A 101 13.55 3.21 -21.77
N GLU A 102 14.62 2.88 -22.50
CA GLU A 102 15.79 2.21 -21.92
C GLU A 102 16.40 3.04 -20.77
N PRO A 103 16.94 2.40 -19.72
CA PRO A 103 17.13 0.95 -19.51
C PRO A 103 15.96 0.25 -18.79
N TYR A 104 14.82 0.92 -18.62
CA TYR A 104 13.71 0.43 -17.78
C TYR A 104 12.66 -0.35 -18.56
N LYS A 105 12.83 -0.46 -19.89
CA LYS A 105 11.92 -1.17 -20.76
C LYS A 105 11.76 -2.64 -20.33
N GLY A 106 10.53 -3.13 -20.29
CA GLY A 106 10.22 -4.50 -19.85
C GLY A 106 10.18 -4.70 -18.33
N GLN A 107 10.55 -3.70 -17.52
CA GLN A 107 10.51 -3.82 -16.05
C GLN A 107 9.11 -3.55 -15.49
N ASN A 108 8.80 -4.13 -14.32
CA ASN A 108 7.51 -3.98 -13.67
C ASN A 108 7.35 -2.57 -13.05
N PRO A 109 6.14 -1.97 -13.00
CA PRO A 109 5.89 -0.68 -12.36
C PRO A 109 6.35 -0.52 -10.91
N HIS A 110 6.48 -1.62 -10.15
CA HIS A 110 6.72 -1.57 -8.69
C HIS A 110 5.71 -0.66 -7.97
N ASN A 111 4.44 -0.81 -8.34
CA ASN A 111 3.29 -0.14 -7.73
C ASN A 111 2.07 -1.03 -7.91
N SER A 112 1.60 -1.64 -6.82
CA SER A 112 0.52 -2.62 -6.83
C SER A 112 -0.77 -2.05 -7.40
N TYR A 113 -1.05 -0.76 -7.15
CA TYR A 113 -2.24 -0.10 -7.66
C TYR A 113 -2.20 -0.03 -9.19
N LEU A 114 -1.10 0.46 -9.77
CA LEU A 114 -0.93 0.51 -11.22
C LEU A 114 -0.97 -0.89 -11.84
N VAL A 115 -0.32 -1.88 -11.20
CA VAL A 115 -0.37 -3.27 -11.65
C VAL A 115 -1.81 -3.80 -11.73
N ILE A 116 -2.65 -3.50 -10.74
CA ILE A 116 -4.06 -3.92 -10.78
C ILE A 116 -4.86 -3.14 -11.84
N PHE A 117 -4.62 -1.83 -12.01
CA PHE A 117 -5.26 -1.07 -13.10
C PHE A 117 -4.94 -1.64 -14.48
N LEU A 118 -3.69 -2.05 -14.72
CA LEU A 118 -3.30 -2.67 -15.99
C LEU A 118 -3.94 -4.04 -16.19
N ARG A 119 -3.98 -4.89 -15.15
CA ARG A 119 -4.49 -6.27 -15.24
C ARG A 119 -6.00 -6.39 -15.22
N ALA A 120 -6.66 -5.65 -14.33
CA ALA A 120 -8.09 -5.76 -14.05
C ALA A 120 -8.89 -4.50 -14.45
N GLY A 121 -8.22 -3.53 -15.08
CA GLY A 121 -8.86 -2.35 -15.65
C GLY A 121 -9.31 -1.35 -14.60
N PHE A 122 -10.12 -0.40 -15.05
CA PHE A 122 -10.66 0.64 -14.18
C PHE A 122 -11.48 0.06 -13.03
N ILE A 123 -12.35 -0.92 -13.30
CA ILE A 123 -13.22 -1.51 -12.27
C ILE A 123 -12.37 -2.22 -11.21
N GLY A 124 -11.41 -3.04 -11.64
CA GLY A 124 -10.52 -3.76 -10.73
C GLY A 124 -9.62 -2.82 -9.93
N GLY A 125 -9.07 -1.79 -10.57
CA GLY A 125 -8.24 -0.77 -9.92
C GLY A 125 -8.99 0.00 -8.83
N ILE A 126 -10.21 0.45 -9.13
CA ILE A 126 -11.07 1.14 -8.16
C ILE A 126 -11.52 0.19 -7.05
N ALA A 127 -11.89 -1.07 -7.35
CA ALA A 127 -12.24 -2.05 -6.34
C ALA A 127 -11.06 -2.34 -5.40
N TYR A 128 -9.85 -2.50 -5.93
CA TYR A 128 -8.64 -2.73 -5.14
C TYR A 128 -8.29 -1.52 -4.26
N ALA A 129 -8.29 -0.32 -4.82
CA ALA A 129 -8.11 0.91 -4.06
C ALA A 129 -9.19 1.07 -2.98
N GLY A 130 -10.43 0.71 -3.30
CA GLY A 130 -11.56 0.70 -2.37
C GLY A 130 -11.37 -0.28 -1.22
N ILE A 131 -10.83 -1.48 -1.47
CA ILE A 131 -10.48 -2.45 -0.42
C ILE A 131 -9.40 -1.85 0.49
N VAL A 132 -8.30 -1.35 -0.08
CA VAL A 132 -7.17 -0.82 0.72
C VAL A 132 -7.59 0.41 1.51
N VAL A 133 -8.09 1.45 0.83
CA VAL A 133 -8.47 2.73 1.44
C VAL A 133 -9.71 2.56 2.33
N GLY A 134 -10.70 1.78 1.90
CA GLY A 134 -11.90 1.50 2.66
C GLY A 134 -11.63 0.73 3.96
N SER A 135 -10.67 -0.21 3.95
CA SER A 135 -10.22 -0.89 5.17
C SER A 135 -9.59 0.09 6.17
N LEU A 136 -8.74 0.99 5.68
CA LEU A 136 -8.10 2.02 6.52
C LEU A 136 -9.13 3.00 7.08
N ILE A 137 -10.07 3.49 6.25
CA ILE A 137 -11.15 4.37 6.70
C ILE A 137 -12.03 3.68 7.74
N THR A 138 -12.38 2.41 7.52
CA THR A 138 -13.15 1.61 8.49
C THR A 138 -12.40 1.49 9.81
N GLY A 139 -11.11 1.15 9.76
CA GLY A 139 -10.23 1.08 10.93
C GLY A 139 -10.20 2.38 11.74
N VAL A 140 -10.12 3.53 11.06
CA VAL A 140 -10.10 4.87 11.68
C VAL A 140 -11.46 5.27 12.26
N ARG A 141 -12.55 5.00 11.53
CA ARG A 141 -13.92 5.32 12.00
C ARG A 141 -14.27 4.51 13.25
N ARG A 142 -13.78 3.27 13.33
CA ARG A 142 -13.92 2.38 14.50
C ARG A 142 -12.78 2.51 15.50
N ASN A 143 -12.19 3.71 15.63
CA ASN A 143 -11.00 3.92 16.46
C ASN A 143 -11.14 3.50 17.94
N GLN A 144 -12.34 3.29 18.49
CA GLN A 144 -12.53 2.80 19.86
C GLN A 144 -12.41 1.28 19.98
N GLN A 145 -12.70 0.54 18.91
CA GLN A 145 -12.82 -0.93 18.91
C GLN A 145 -11.65 -1.61 18.19
N VAL A 146 -11.03 -0.91 17.25
CA VAL A 146 -9.98 -1.46 16.40
C VAL A 146 -8.64 -1.57 17.14
N ASP A 147 -7.93 -2.66 16.92
CA ASP A 147 -6.52 -2.80 17.29
C ASP A 147 -5.68 -1.81 16.48
N VAL A 148 -5.10 -0.84 17.17
CA VAL A 148 -4.32 0.23 16.54
C VAL A 148 -3.02 -0.31 15.93
N SER A 149 -2.50 -1.42 16.45
CA SER A 149 -1.32 -2.09 15.90
C SER A 149 -1.63 -2.67 14.52
N ALA A 150 -2.79 -3.31 14.37
CA ALA A 150 -3.26 -3.81 13.07
C ALA A 150 -3.52 -2.65 12.09
N LEU A 151 -4.12 -1.54 12.56
CA LEU A 151 -4.31 -0.34 11.75
C LEU A 151 -2.97 0.26 11.29
N ALA A 152 -2.00 0.36 12.19
CA ALA A 152 -0.67 0.88 11.89
C ALA A 152 0.07 0.00 10.88
N LEU A 153 -0.05 -1.32 11.01
CA LEU A 153 0.55 -2.27 10.08
C LEU A 153 -0.11 -2.20 8.70
N ALA A 154 -1.44 -2.21 8.63
CA ALA A 154 -2.20 -2.06 7.39
C ALA A 154 -1.88 -0.73 6.68
N PHE A 155 -1.75 0.36 7.43
CA PHE A 155 -1.36 1.66 6.88
C PHE A 155 0.03 1.63 6.25
N GLY A 156 1.01 1.03 6.94
CA GLY A 156 2.35 0.83 6.39
C GLY A 156 2.35 -0.01 5.11
N PHE A 157 1.57 -1.10 5.07
CA PHE A 157 1.42 -1.91 3.86
C PHE A 157 0.74 -1.15 2.72
N GLY A 158 -0.24 -0.29 3.01
CA GLY A 158 -0.87 0.57 2.01
C GLY A 158 0.13 1.52 1.35
N ILE A 159 1.04 2.10 2.14
CA ILE A 159 2.15 2.91 1.62
C ILE A 159 3.17 2.05 0.88
N HIS A 160 3.54 0.89 1.43
CA HIS A 160 4.51 -0.03 0.82
C HIS A 160 4.09 -0.48 -0.58
N GLN A 161 2.79 -0.74 -0.79
CA GLN A 161 2.22 -1.10 -2.09
C GLN A 161 2.32 0.00 -3.16
N MET A 162 2.55 1.26 -2.78
CA MET A 162 2.86 2.31 -3.76
C MET A 162 4.24 2.10 -4.40
N PHE A 163 5.09 1.31 -3.76
CA PHE A 163 6.50 1.14 -4.07
C PHE A 163 6.88 -0.30 -4.35
N GLU A 164 5.94 -1.24 -4.33
CA GLU A 164 6.20 -2.65 -4.59
C GLU A 164 5.15 -3.22 -5.55
N GLY A 165 5.49 -4.32 -6.22
CA GLY A 165 4.65 -4.94 -7.24
C GLY A 165 3.67 -6.00 -6.73
N TYR A 166 3.72 -6.35 -5.43
CA TYR A 166 2.88 -7.42 -4.89
C TYR A 166 1.46 -6.93 -4.56
N THR A 167 0.46 -7.77 -4.69
CA THR A 167 -0.95 -7.42 -4.43
C THR A 167 -1.53 -8.23 -3.28
N LEU A 168 -2.72 -7.88 -2.78
CA LEU A 168 -3.42 -8.66 -1.75
C LEU A 168 -3.81 -10.08 -2.19
N PHE A 169 -3.76 -10.38 -3.49
CA PHE A 169 -4.27 -11.63 -4.07
C PHE A 169 -3.15 -12.59 -4.51
N GLN A 170 -1.93 -12.38 -4.02
CA GLN A 170 -0.77 -13.22 -4.32
C GLN A 170 -0.37 -14.08 -3.12
N HIS A 171 0.51 -15.06 -3.38
CA HIS A 171 0.95 -16.07 -2.41
C HIS A 171 2.23 -15.68 -1.67
N GLU A 172 2.79 -14.50 -1.94
CA GLU A 172 4.00 -14.02 -1.26
C GLU A 172 3.71 -13.67 0.20
N ILE A 173 4.70 -13.82 1.08
CA ILE A 173 4.55 -13.52 2.52
C ILE A 173 4.07 -12.08 2.73
N SER A 174 4.59 -11.11 1.97
CA SER A 174 4.17 -9.71 2.03
C SER A 174 2.69 -9.53 1.70
N SER A 175 2.19 -10.26 0.69
CA SER A 175 0.78 -10.28 0.30
C SER A 175 -0.08 -10.89 1.40
N ILE A 176 0.34 -12.03 1.96
CA ILE A 176 -0.39 -12.71 3.05
C ILE A 176 -0.53 -11.78 4.26
N ILE A 177 0.57 -11.18 4.71
CA ILE A 177 0.55 -10.29 5.88
C ILE A 177 -0.28 -9.03 5.59
N ALA A 178 -0.15 -8.43 4.39
CA ALA A 178 -0.97 -7.29 4.00
C ALA A 178 -2.46 -7.66 4.02
N THR A 179 -2.85 -8.79 3.42
CA THR A 179 -4.24 -9.28 3.37
C THR A 179 -4.79 -9.57 4.75
N LEU A 180 -4.03 -10.20 5.64
CA LEU A 180 -4.43 -10.40 7.03
C LEU A 180 -4.61 -9.06 7.76
N SER A 181 -3.72 -8.11 7.54
CA SER A 181 -3.78 -6.79 8.17
C SER A 181 -5.02 -6.00 7.74
N PHE A 182 -5.31 -5.95 6.43
CA PHE A 182 -6.52 -5.28 5.93
C PHE A 182 -7.79 -6.05 6.30
N GLY A 183 -7.79 -7.37 6.16
CA GLY A 183 -8.93 -8.23 6.51
C GLY A 183 -9.32 -8.11 7.98
N PHE A 184 -8.35 -7.99 8.89
CA PHE A 184 -8.59 -7.74 10.31
C PHE A 184 -9.37 -6.44 10.55
N LEU A 185 -9.06 -5.36 9.81
CA LEU A 185 -9.76 -4.07 9.94
C LEU A 185 -11.22 -4.13 9.45
N ILE A 186 -11.51 -4.98 8.48
CA ILE A 186 -12.87 -5.14 7.94
C ILE A 186 -13.71 -6.04 8.86
N LEU A 187 -13.15 -7.19 9.24
CA LEU A 187 -13.88 -8.30 9.87
C LEU A 187 -13.93 -8.24 11.40
N SER A 188 -13.24 -7.30 12.06
CA SER A 188 -13.17 -7.21 13.52
C SER A 188 -14.54 -7.24 14.22
N ASP A 189 -15.59 -6.74 13.57
CA ASP A 189 -16.94 -6.65 14.15
C ASP A 189 -17.63 -8.02 14.27
N LEU A 190 -17.37 -8.94 13.33
CA LEU A 190 -18.00 -10.27 13.33
C LEU A 190 -17.62 -11.07 14.58
N TRP A 191 -16.42 -10.86 15.09
CA TRP A 191 -15.89 -11.54 16.27
C TRP A 191 -16.44 -10.98 17.57
N ILE A 192 -16.66 -9.65 17.64
CA ILE A 192 -17.19 -8.99 18.85
C ILE A 192 -18.67 -9.34 19.07
N GLU A 193 -19.44 -9.53 18.00
CA GLU A 193 -20.85 -9.93 18.12
C GLU A 193 -21.02 -11.37 18.60
N THR A 194 -20.11 -12.28 18.22
CA THR A 194 -20.20 -13.68 18.67
C THR A 194 -20.04 -13.81 20.18
N ASP A 195 -19.12 -13.04 20.78
CA ASP A 195 -18.86 -13.05 22.22
C ASP A 195 -20.04 -12.51 23.06
N ARG A 196 -20.87 -11.64 22.48
CA ARG A 196 -22.04 -11.06 23.15
C ARG A 196 -23.27 -11.96 23.14
N VAL A 197 -23.38 -12.88 22.18
CA VAL A 197 -24.50 -13.84 22.10
C VAL A 197 -24.27 -15.04 23.02
N SER A 198 -23.03 -15.26 23.47
CA SER A 198 -22.65 -16.34 24.39
C SER A 198 -22.70 -15.98 25.89
N GLN A 199 -23.16 -14.79 26.26
CA GLN A 199 -23.35 -14.34 27.65
C GLN A 199 -24.83 -14.14 27.96
#